data_AF-A0A395NLR2-F1
#
_entry.id   AF-A0A395NLR2-F1
#
_cell.length_a   1.000
_cell.length_b   1.000
_cell.length_c   1.000
_cell.angle_alpha   90.00
_cell.angle_beta   90.00
_cell.angle_gamma   90.00
#
_symmetry.space_group_name_H-M   'P 1'
#
loop_
_entity.id
_entity.type
_entity.pdbx_description
1 polymer ?
#
loop_
_entity_poly.entity_id
_entity_poly.type
_entity_poly.pdbx_seq_one_letter_code
_entity_poly.pdbx_strand_id
1 'polypeptide(L)'
;MRDRPAAANRVTKPSRNGSRRANARARSRASMSSKRARKDKTEVNDITISPDSSIVSEVDDETITLDQSDSTKPARGRPKASKSRDSANSTTSAVYSAGDGEDKNGSKDRNLDGGDIQRELSELRLKCSKLEARYQDLEELGVKKAEQNFELLKAQADENTRVANELIAQLKEEIAEQSKTIQQAAQLQSQLGVSEAEVDALRAQLSEANESLSQNKSEMKTLYTKLAASRHAEPNSKGPSTGNRAAAAENRQIAQIKEDLYADLTGLIVRDVRRIDKEDVFDCIQTGRNGTLHFKLALEDLDAADSYEDVQFAYRPQLDSSRDGDLIEVLPDYLTEEITFPRNQASKFYTRVIKSLMERLD
;
A
#
# COMPACT_ATOMS: atom_id res chain seq x y z
N MET A 1 18.47 -32.06 50.68
CA MET A 1 19.87 -31.71 50.38
C MET A 1 19.80 -30.68 49.27
N ARG A 2 20.25 -29.42 49.46
CA ARG A 2 21.66 -28.97 49.43
C ARG A 2 22.26 -29.24 48.05
N ASP A 3 22.71 -28.25 47.25
CA ASP A 3 23.13 -26.88 47.58
C ASP A 3 22.87 -25.81 46.50
N ARG A 4 22.80 -24.54 46.93
CA ARG A 4 23.14 -23.35 46.14
C ARG A 4 24.65 -23.10 46.23
N PRO A 5 25.24 -22.34 45.29
CA PRO A 5 26.25 -21.37 45.66
C PRO A 5 25.78 -19.93 45.43
N ALA A 6 26.31 -19.01 46.24
CA ALA A 6 26.09 -17.57 46.13
C ALA A 6 27.43 -16.84 46.35
N ALA A 7 27.70 -15.81 45.55
CA ALA A 7 28.60 -14.68 45.82
C ALA A 7 28.42 -13.69 44.65
N ALA A 8 27.94 -12.45 44.81
CA ALA A 8 28.51 -11.35 45.59
C ALA A 8 29.80 -10.78 44.98
N ASN A 9 29.68 -9.62 44.32
CA ASN A 9 30.76 -8.65 44.18
C ASN A 9 30.19 -7.22 44.22
N ARG A 10 30.99 -6.26 44.67
CA ARG A 10 30.53 -5.03 45.32
C ARG A 10 31.49 -3.87 45.01
N VAL A 11 30.97 -2.63 44.91
CA VAL A 11 31.74 -1.35 44.81
C VAL A 11 32.45 -1.21 43.43
N THR A 12 32.47 -0.09 42.70
CA THR A 12 32.81 1.30 43.08
C THR A 12 32.04 2.38 42.29
N LYS A 13 31.69 3.48 42.96
CA LYS A 13 31.42 4.80 42.32
C LYS A 13 32.76 5.52 42.06
N PRO A 14 32.79 6.49 41.14
CA PRO A 14 33.32 7.80 41.52
C PRO A 14 32.30 8.94 41.32
N SER A 15 32.59 10.06 41.97
CA SER A 15 31.80 11.30 41.97
C SER A 15 32.69 12.44 41.45
N ARG A 16 32.10 13.52 40.88
CA ARG A 16 32.00 14.87 41.51
C ARG A 16 32.15 16.06 40.54
N ASN A 17 31.33 17.11 40.76
CA ASN A 17 31.44 18.52 40.26
C ASN A 17 31.35 18.73 38.73
N GLY A 18 30.80 19.80 38.13
CA GLY A 18 30.15 21.07 38.56
C GLY A 18 29.74 21.89 37.29
N SER A 19 29.40 23.18 37.27
CA SER A 19 29.11 24.18 38.33
C SER A 19 28.61 25.55 37.74
N ARG A 20 27.43 26.04 38.18
CA ARG A 20 26.97 27.47 38.25
C ARG A 20 26.52 28.25 36.98
N ARG A 21 25.74 29.32 37.29
CA ARG A 21 25.26 30.49 36.50
C ARG A 21 24.06 30.21 35.58
N ALA A 22 22.89 30.88 35.67
CA ALA A 22 22.44 32.13 36.31
C ALA A 22 22.88 33.46 35.64
N ASN A 23 21.98 34.01 34.80
CA ASN A 23 21.63 35.42 34.55
C ASN A 23 20.65 35.47 33.35
N ALA A 24 19.82 36.48 33.07
CA ALA A 24 19.09 37.51 33.82
C ALA A 24 18.57 38.54 32.77
N ARG A 25 17.28 38.91 32.83
CA ARG A 25 16.67 40.21 32.39
C ARG A 25 17.05 40.86 31.03
N ALA A 26 16.06 41.03 30.16
CA ALA A 26 15.44 42.34 29.77
C ALA A 26 14.31 42.06 28.74
N ARG A 27 13.03 42.43 28.91
CA ARG A 27 12.30 43.72 29.06
C ARG A 27 12.23 44.60 27.79
N SER A 28 10.99 45.06 27.54
CA SER A 28 10.58 46.23 26.72
C SER A 28 10.40 46.00 25.20
N ARG A 29 9.48 46.65 24.47
CA ARG A 29 8.24 47.38 24.85
C ARG A 29 7.40 47.70 23.58
N ALA A 30 6.06 47.58 23.68
CA ALA A 30 5.07 48.28 22.83
C ALA A 30 5.10 47.93 21.30
N SER A 31 4.11 48.29 20.46
CA SER A 31 2.99 49.22 20.62
C SER A 31 1.86 49.00 19.58
N MET A 32 0.60 49.36 19.91
CA MET A 32 -0.48 49.81 19.00
C MET A 32 -1.12 48.76 18.03
N SER A 33 -2.39 48.85 17.61
CA SER A 33 -3.58 49.55 18.13
C SER A 33 -4.87 49.10 17.39
N SER A 34 -6.04 49.46 17.93
CA SER A 34 -7.36 49.61 17.26
C SER A 34 -7.97 48.40 16.52
N LYS A 35 -9.07 47.80 17.00
CA LYS A 35 -10.46 48.32 16.95
C LYS A 35 -10.95 48.73 15.56
N ARG A 36 -11.83 47.91 14.97
CA ARG A 36 -13.14 48.38 14.48
C ARG A 36 -14.16 47.23 14.47
N ALA A 37 -15.40 47.55 14.84
CA ALA A 37 -16.57 46.68 14.84
C ALA A 37 -17.66 47.31 13.95
N ARG A 38 -18.82 46.62 13.84
CA ARG A 38 -20.08 47.00 13.14
C ARG A 38 -20.18 46.51 11.68
N LYS A 39 -21.34 46.03 11.19
CA LYS A 39 -22.68 45.81 11.81
C LYS A 39 -23.61 45.03 10.85
N ASP A 40 -24.66 44.39 11.40
CA ASP A 40 -25.96 43.91 10.85
C ASP A 40 -26.24 44.14 9.34
N LYS A 41 -26.89 43.21 8.61
CA LYS A 41 -28.31 42.79 8.77
C LYS A 41 -28.56 41.44 8.05
N THR A 42 -29.26 40.47 8.65
CA THR A 42 -30.73 40.26 8.58
C THR A 42 -31.25 39.91 7.18
N GLU A 43 -31.67 38.66 6.97
CA GLU A 43 -33.06 38.35 6.61
C GLU A 43 -33.42 36.88 6.89
N VAL A 44 -34.73 36.66 7.06
CA VAL A 44 -35.36 35.37 7.40
C VAL A 44 -36.16 34.94 6.19
N ASN A 45 -36.16 33.65 5.84
CA ASN A 45 -37.29 33.05 5.15
C ASN A 45 -37.47 31.59 5.60
N ASP A 46 -38.70 31.29 5.98
CA ASP A 46 -39.27 29.97 6.23
C ASP A 46 -40.21 29.62 5.05
N ILE A 47 -40.68 28.37 4.97
CA ILE A 47 -41.82 27.79 4.21
C ILE A 47 -41.46 26.45 3.50
N THR A 48 -41.75 25.36 4.23
CA THR A 48 -42.69 24.28 3.82
C THR A 48 -42.36 23.30 2.66
N ILE A 49 -41.84 22.12 3.05
CA ILE A 49 -42.44 20.74 2.90
C ILE A 49 -42.93 20.24 1.49
N SER A 50 -42.18 19.26 0.95
CA SER A 50 -42.60 18.02 0.21
C SER A 50 -43.29 18.08 -1.19
N PRO A 51 -43.34 16.95 -1.94
CA PRO A 51 -42.38 15.83 -2.08
C PRO A 51 -42.18 15.34 -3.56
N ASP A 52 -41.33 14.31 -3.70
CA ASP A 52 -41.37 13.23 -4.72
C ASP A 52 -41.08 13.54 -6.20
N SER A 53 -40.01 12.93 -6.73
CA SER A 53 -39.94 12.48 -8.12
C SER A 53 -39.00 11.29 -8.32
N SER A 54 -39.56 10.19 -8.83
CA SER A 54 -38.87 8.96 -9.16
C SER A 54 -37.75 9.17 -10.18
N ILE A 55 -36.54 8.67 -9.90
CA ILE A 55 -35.55 8.39 -10.95
C ILE A 55 -35.68 6.92 -11.35
N VAL A 56 -36.19 6.73 -12.56
CA VAL A 56 -36.04 5.49 -13.31
C VAL A 56 -34.61 5.48 -13.86
N SER A 57 -33.93 4.33 -13.81
CA SER A 57 -32.69 4.13 -14.55
C SER A 57 -32.82 2.85 -15.34
N GLU A 58 -32.73 2.99 -16.66
CA GLU A 58 -32.77 1.89 -17.61
C GLU A 58 -31.58 0.94 -17.38
N VAL A 59 -31.84 -0.34 -17.60
CA VAL A 59 -30.83 -1.40 -17.60
C VAL A 59 -30.44 -1.69 -19.04
N ASP A 60 -29.28 -1.19 -19.46
CA ASP A 60 -28.64 -1.64 -20.70
C ASP A 60 -27.83 -2.92 -20.43
N ASP A 61 -28.22 -3.99 -21.12
CA ASP A 61 -27.70 -5.35 -21.00
C ASP A 61 -26.71 -5.64 -22.15
N GLU A 62 -25.43 -5.29 -21.97
CA GLU A 62 -24.38 -5.66 -22.94
C GLU A 62 -23.81 -7.06 -22.67
N THR A 63 -24.35 -8.00 -23.43
CA THR A 63 -23.91 -9.39 -23.50
C THR A 63 -22.57 -9.51 -24.25
N ILE A 64 -21.47 -9.73 -23.53
CA ILE A 64 -20.16 -10.01 -24.14
C ILE A 64 -20.14 -11.44 -24.69
N THR A 65 -20.26 -11.56 -26.02
CA THR A 65 -20.15 -12.82 -26.74
C THR A 65 -18.69 -13.26 -26.91
N LEU A 66 -18.44 -14.55 -26.71
CA LEU A 66 -17.16 -15.21 -26.98
C LEU A 66 -17.01 -15.41 -28.49
N ASP A 67 -15.89 -14.94 -29.06
CA ASP A 67 -15.52 -15.26 -30.44
C ASP A 67 -14.35 -16.27 -30.46
N GLN A 68 -14.58 -17.40 -31.11
CA GLN A 68 -13.55 -18.38 -31.45
C GLN A 68 -13.55 -18.60 -32.97
N SER A 69 -12.42 -18.27 -33.59
CA SER A 69 -11.87 -18.90 -34.79
C SER A 69 -12.82 -19.15 -35.97
N ASP A 70 -12.59 -18.44 -37.08
CA ASP A 70 -12.28 -19.17 -38.31
C ASP A 70 -11.29 -18.43 -39.24
N SER A 71 -10.76 -19.21 -40.16
CA SER A 71 -9.62 -18.99 -41.01
C SER A 71 -9.99 -18.36 -42.36
N THR A 72 -9.34 -17.24 -42.70
CA THR A 72 -9.20 -16.82 -44.11
C THR A 72 -7.83 -16.22 -44.39
N LYS A 73 -7.25 -16.63 -45.54
CA LYS A 73 -5.92 -16.22 -46.01
C LYS A 73 -5.97 -14.84 -46.66
N PRO A 74 -4.87 -14.07 -46.59
CA PRO A 74 -4.53 -13.19 -47.70
C PRO A 74 -3.12 -13.38 -48.27
N ALA A 75 -3.08 -13.30 -49.61
CA ALA A 75 -2.02 -12.77 -50.48
C ALA A 75 -0.52 -13.02 -50.20
N ARG A 76 0.14 -13.59 -51.21
CA ARG A 76 1.61 -13.68 -51.37
C ARG A 76 2.32 -12.32 -51.23
N GLY A 77 2.96 -12.09 -50.09
CA GLY A 77 3.93 -11.00 -49.90
C GLY A 77 5.31 -11.34 -50.49
N ARG A 78 5.70 -10.66 -51.57
CA ARG A 78 7.04 -10.78 -52.18
C ARG A 78 8.02 -9.83 -51.46
N PRO A 79 9.11 -10.30 -50.83
CA PRO A 79 10.12 -9.40 -50.30
C PRO A 79 10.84 -8.69 -51.46
N LYS A 80 10.76 -7.35 -51.48
CA LYS A 80 11.57 -6.51 -52.38
C LYS A 80 12.93 -6.29 -51.72
N ALA A 81 14.00 -6.77 -52.34
CA ALA A 81 15.35 -6.41 -51.93
C ALA A 81 15.63 -4.93 -52.28
N SER A 82 16.03 -4.13 -51.29
CA SER A 82 16.33 -2.70 -51.44
C SER A 82 17.75 -2.34 -51.00
N LYS A 83 18.62 -2.17 -52.01
CA LYS A 83 19.83 -1.30 -52.09
C LYS A 83 20.42 -0.68 -50.80
N SER A 84 21.70 -1.00 -50.59
CA SER A 84 22.84 -0.05 -50.63
C SER A 84 23.95 -0.72 -51.47
N ARG A 85 24.65 -0.09 -52.43
CA ARG A 85 25.61 1.05 -52.34
C ARG A 85 26.75 0.71 -51.38
N ASP A 86 28.02 0.63 -51.78
CA ASP A 86 28.82 1.38 -52.78
C ASP A 86 29.92 0.48 -53.41
N SER A 87 30.89 0.89 -54.25
CA SER A 87 31.03 1.87 -55.36
C SER A 87 32.48 1.72 -55.92
N ALA A 88 32.78 2.31 -57.09
CA ALA A 88 34.11 2.42 -57.71
C ALA A 88 34.78 1.09 -58.19
N ASN A 89 35.50 1.04 -59.32
CA ASN A 89 35.60 1.98 -60.43
C ASN A 89 36.04 1.23 -61.72
N SER A 90 35.61 1.73 -62.89
CA SER A 90 36.43 2.14 -64.04
C SER A 90 37.56 1.20 -64.56
N THR A 91 37.84 1.04 -65.87
CA THR A 91 37.66 2.00 -66.99
C THR A 91 37.77 1.28 -68.34
N THR A 92 37.10 1.81 -69.39
CA THR A 92 37.52 1.84 -70.83
C THR A 92 38.08 0.55 -71.48
N SER A 93 37.36 -0.06 -72.43
CA SER A 93 37.33 0.31 -73.88
C SER A 93 38.67 0.14 -74.62
N ALA A 94 38.84 -0.42 -75.81
CA ALA A 94 38.04 -1.11 -76.84
C ALA A 94 38.69 -0.77 -78.20
N VAL A 95 38.40 -1.59 -79.21
CA VAL A 95 38.49 -1.32 -80.66
C VAL A 95 39.88 -1.37 -81.37
N TYR A 96 39.82 -1.87 -82.62
CA TYR A 96 40.81 -1.91 -83.70
C TYR A 96 41.94 -2.96 -83.55
N SER A 97 42.44 -3.61 -84.61
CA SER A 97 42.11 -3.50 -86.04
C SER A 97 42.33 -4.81 -86.81
N ALA A 98 41.79 -4.89 -88.03
CA ALA A 98 42.20 -5.90 -89.00
C ALA A 98 43.60 -5.58 -89.56
N GLY A 99 44.33 -6.62 -90.00
CA GLY A 99 45.67 -6.49 -90.59
C GLY A 99 45.99 -7.71 -91.45
N ASP A 100 45.74 -7.58 -92.74
CA ASP A 100 46.25 -8.47 -93.79
C ASP A 100 47.75 -8.21 -94.02
N GLY A 101 48.50 -9.19 -94.54
CA GLY A 101 49.95 -9.08 -94.70
C GLY A 101 50.67 -10.37 -95.06
N GLU A 102 50.61 -10.75 -96.34
CA GLU A 102 51.69 -11.53 -96.96
C GLU A 102 52.99 -10.69 -96.97
N ASP A 103 54.15 -11.25 -96.56
CA ASP A 103 55.20 -11.62 -97.52
C ASP A 103 56.40 -12.39 -96.88
N LYS A 104 57.16 -13.02 -97.77
CA LYS A 104 58.31 -13.93 -97.61
C LYS A 104 59.41 -13.51 -96.61
N ASN A 105 59.78 -14.44 -95.73
CA ASN A 105 61.18 -14.86 -95.50
C ASN A 105 61.14 -16.15 -94.67
N GLY A 106 61.88 -17.22 -94.92
CA GLY A 106 63.05 -17.41 -95.76
C GLY A 106 63.79 -18.62 -95.16
N SER A 107 64.00 -19.67 -95.96
CA SER A 107 64.48 -20.96 -95.46
C SER A 107 65.83 -20.82 -94.75
N LYS A 108 65.85 -21.13 -93.45
CA LYS A 108 67.04 -21.60 -92.76
C LYS A 108 66.71 -22.87 -92.02
N ASP A 109 67.07 -23.99 -92.63
CA ASP A 109 67.55 -25.15 -91.89
C ASP A 109 68.62 -24.68 -90.91
N ARG A 110 68.21 -24.46 -89.67
CA ARG A 110 69.11 -24.62 -88.53
C ARG A 110 68.80 -26.02 -88.03
N ASN A 111 69.80 -26.91 -88.10
CA ASN A 111 69.80 -28.08 -87.25
C ASN A 111 69.61 -27.57 -85.81
N LEU A 112 68.43 -27.80 -85.25
CA LEU A 112 68.19 -27.57 -83.84
C LEU A 112 69.01 -28.62 -83.11
N ASP A 113 70.14 -28.18 -82.55
CA ASP A 113 70.98 -29.04 -81.74
C ASP A 113 70.15 -29.61 -80.57
N GLY A 114 70.31 -30.90 -80.29
CA GLY A 114 69.43 -31.63 -79.37
C GLY A 114 69.40 -31.01 -77.96
N GLY A 115 70.46 -30.30 -77.59
CA GLY A 115 70.58 -29.58 -76.32
C GLY A 115 69.60 -28.41 -76.15
N ASP A 116 69.24 -27.69 -77.21
CA ASP A 116 68.29 -26.56 -77.11
C ASP A 116 66.85 -27.08 -76.95
N ILE A 117 66.46 -28.11 -77.71
CA ILE A 117 65.17 -28.82 -77.53
C ILE A 117 65.10 -29.42 -76.12
N GLN A 118 66.19 -30.01 -75.61
CA GLN A 118 66.24 -30.55 -74.25
C GLN A 118 66.13 -29.46 -73.17
N ARG A 119 66.65 -28.25 -73.42
CA ARG A 119 66.49 -27.09 -72.52
C ARG A 119 65.04 -26.61 -72.51
N GLU A 120 64.42 -26.43 -73.67
CA GLU A 120 63.00 -26.03 -73.77
C GLU A 120 62.07 -27.07 -73.12
N LEU A 121 62.33 -28.37 -73.31
CA LEU A 121 61.56 -29.44 -72.67
C LEU A 121 61.75 -29.44 -71.15
N SER A 122 62.98 -29.21 -70.67
CA SER A 122 63.27 -29.04 -69.23
C SER A 122 62.57 -27.82 -68.63
N GLU A 123 62.56 -26.70 -69.36
CA GLU A 123 61.84 -25.49 -68.95
C GLU A 123 60.32 -25.67 -68.96
N LEU A 124 59.77 -26.36 -69.96
CA LEU A 124 58.35 -26.66 -70.06
C LEU A 124 57.94 -27.58 -68.91
N ARG A 125 58.72 -28.62 -68.61
CA ARG A 125 58.51 -29.50 -67.46
C ARG A 125 58.57 -28.73 -66.13
N LEU A 126 59.49 -27.78 -65.99
CA LEU A 126 59.56 -26.89 -64.83
C LEU A 126 58.35 -25.94 -64.75
N LYS A 127 57.85 -25.44 -65.89
CA LYS A 127 56.62 -24.62 -65.97
C LYS A 127 55.39 -25.45 -65.57
N CYS A 128 55.26 -26.69 -66.05
CA CYS A 128 54.21 -27.64 -65.63
C CYS A 128 54.26 -27.91 -64.13
N SER A 129 55.41 -28.29 -63.57
CA SER A 129 55.54 -28.54 -62.12
C SER A 129 55.26 -27.31 -61.25
N LYS A 130 55.69 -26.11 -61.68
CA LYS A 130 55.33 -24.84 -61.00
C LYS A 130 53.84 -24.51 -61.10
N LEU A 131 53.18 -24.92 -62.18
CA LEU A 131 51.76 -24.71 -62.39
C LEU A 131 50.93 -25.70 -61.56
N GLU A 132 51.34 -26.97 -61.50
CA GLU A 132 50.79 -28.01 -60.61
C GLU A 132 50.87 -27.58 -59.14
N ALA A 133 52.04 -27.12 -58.68
CA ALA A 133 52.20 -26.61 -57.31
C ALA A 133 51.25 -25.43 -57.02
N ARG A 134 51.13 -24.47 -57.95
CA ARG A 134 50.18 -23.34 -57.80
C ARG A 134 48.71 -23.76 -57.83
N TYR A 135 48.36 -24.81 -58.56
CA TYR A 135 47.00 -25.37 -58.52
C TYR A 135 46.73 -26.04 -57.17
N GLN A 136 47.69 -26.79 -56.63
CA GLN A 136 47.59 -27.39 -55.28
C GLN A 136 47.50 -26.30 -54.19
N ASP A 137 48.35 -25.26 -54.24
CA ASP A 137 48.29 -24.12 -53.32
C ASP A 137 46.90 -23.43 -53.34
N LEU A 138 46.33 -23.27 -54.55
CA LEU A 138 45.03 -22.63 -54.74
C LEU A 138 43.86 -23.52 -54.29
N GLU A 139 43.97 -24.83 -54.50
CA GLU A 139 43.01 -25.83 -54.01
C GLU A 139 43.03 -25.89 -52.49
N GLU A 140 44.20 -25.99 -51.87
CA GLU A 140 44.37 -25.93 -50.41
C GLU A 140 43.82 -24.63 -49.81
N LEU A 141 44.09 -23.48 -50.44
CA LEU A 141 43.57 -22.19 -49.98
C LEU A 141 42.05 -22.09 -50.15
N GLY A 142 41.50 -22.69 -51.20
CA GLY A 142 40.06 -22.85 -51.41
C GLY A 142 39.40 -23.70 -50.32
N VAL A 143 39.97 -24.86 -50.01
CA VAL A 143 39.51 -25.76 -48.93
C VAL A 143 39.59 -25.05 -47.58
N LYS A 144 40.76 -24.51 -47.20
CA LYS A 144 40.95 -23.80 -45.91
C LYS A 144 39.98 -22.62 -45.74
N LYS A 145 39.69 -21.89 -46.81
CA LYS A 145 38.70 -20.79 -46.76
C LYS A 145 37.26 -21.29 -46.67
N ALA A 146 36.94 -22.42 -47.31
CA ALA A 146 35.63 -23.07 -47.17
C ALA A 146 35.42 -23.66 -45.77
N GLU A 147 36.44 -24.27 -45.19
CA GLU A 147 36.45 -24.77 -43.80
C GLU A 147 36.23 -23.63 -42.81
N GLN A 148 37.01 -22.54 -42.88
CA GLN A 148 36.81 -21.35 -42.04
C GLN A 148 35.42 -20.73 -42.19
N ASN A 149 34.86 -20.74 -43.40
CA ASN A 149 33.49 -20.25 -43.63
C ASN A 149 32.45 -21.19 -42.99
N PHE A 150 32.62 -22.51 -43.15
CA PHE A 150 31.77 -23.51 -42.52
C PHE A 150 31.82 -23.45 -41.00
N GLU A 151 33.01 -23.29 -40.40
CA GLU A 151 33.19 -23.12 -38.96
C GLU A 151 32.51 -21.85 -38.44
N LEU A 152 32.61 -20.73 -39.16
CA LEU A 152 31.89 -19.50 -38.82
C LEU A 152 30.37 -19.66 -38.89
N LEU A 153 29.83 -20.25 -39.96
CA LEU A 153 28.39 -20.51 -40.08
C LEU A 153 27.91 -21.48 -39.02
N LYS A 154 28.70 -22.51 -38.69
CA LYS A 154 28.40 -23.48 -37.63
C LYS A 154 28.38 -22.79 -36.27
N ALA A 155 29.40 -22.02 -35.91
CA ALA A 155 29.45 -21.28 -34.65
C ALA A 155 28.28 -20.28 -34.53
N GLN A 156 27.90 -19.61 -35.63
CA GLN A 156 26.74 -18.72 -35.67
C GLN A 156 25.42 -19.49 -35.50
N ALA A 157 25.29 -20.67 -36.11
CA ALA A 157 24.12 -21.54 -35.95
C ALA A 157 24.02 -22.06 -34.50
N ASP A 158 25.12 -22.55 -33.94
CA ASP A 158 25.19 -23.04 -32.55
C ASP A 158 24.81 -21.92 -31.57
N GLU A 159 25.36 -20.70 -31.72
CA GLU A 159 24.98 -19.55 -30.88
C GLU A 159 23.53 -19.12 -31.06
N ASN A 160 23.01 -19.08 -32.30
CA ASN A 160 21.59 -18.80 -32.55
C ASN A 160 20.68 -19.84 -31.88
N THR A 161 21.04 -21.13 -31.89
CA THR A 161 20.28 -22.16 -31.18
C THR A 161 20.40 -22.03 -29.66
N ARG A 162 21.55 -21.59 -29.13
CA ARG A 162 21.76 -21.31 -27.71
C ARG A 162 20.83 -20.18 -27.24
N VAL A 163 20.84 -19.04 -27.94
CA VAL A 163 19.97 -17.89 -27.64
C VAL A 163 18.48 -18.25 -27.79
N ALA A 164 18.10 -19.02 -28.82
CA ALA A 164 16.73 -19.48 -28.97
C ALA A 164 16.28 -20.40 -27.83
N ASN A 165 17.14 -21.32 -27.39
CA ASN A 165 16.85 -22.21 -26.26
C ASN A 165 16.76 -21.45 -24.92
N GLU A 166 17.59 -20.43 -24.71
CA GLU A 166 17.53 -19.56 -23.54
C GLU A 166 16.21 -18.76 -23.50
N LEU A 167 15.80 -18.17 -24.63
CA LEU A 167 14.50 -17.49 -24.75
C LEU A 167 13.33 -18.46 -24.51
N ILE A 168 13.40 -19.70 -25.03
CA ILE A 168 12.39 -20.74 -24.77
C ILE A 168 12.33 -21.11 -23.29
N ALA A 169 13.47 -21.11 -22.57
CA ALA A 169 13.50 -21.35 -21.14
C ALA A 169 12.84 -20.19 -20.36
N GLN A 170 13.21 -18.94 -20.67
CA GLN A 170 12.62 -17.74 -20.07
C GLN A 170 11.10 -17.67 -20.29
N LEU A 171 10.62 -17.91 -21.51
CA LEU A 171 9.17 -17.90 -21.81
C LEU A 171 8.41 -19.03 -21.08
N LYS A 172 9.05 -20.19 -20.84
CA LYS A 172 8.44 -21.27 -20.05
C LYS A 172 8.38 -20.94 -18.56
N GLU A 173 9.39 -20.27 -18.03
CA GLU A 173 9.41 -19.75 -16.67
C GLU A 173 8.33 -18.69 -16.49
N GLU A 174 8.23 -17.72 -17.39
CA GLU A 174 7.18 -16.70 -17.38
C GLU A 174 5.77 -17.31 -17.47
N ILE A 175 5.55 -18.31 -18.34
CA ILE A 175 4.26 -19.04 -18.40
C ILE A 175 3.95 -19.76 -17.08
N ALA A 176 4.96 -20.32 -16.40
CA ALA A 176 4.76 -20.96 -15.11
C ALA A 176 4.42 -19.95 -14.00
N GLU A 177 5.05 -18.77 -14.00
CA GLU A 177 4.72 -17.66 -13.10
C GLU A 177 3.32 -17.10 -13.37
N GLN A 178 2.96 -16.87 -14.64
CA GLN A 178 1.62 -16.46 -15.05
C GLN A 178 0.56 -17.50 -14.67
N SER A 179 0.84 -18.80 -14.84
CA SER A 179 -0.08 -19.86 -14.40
C SER A 179 -0.29 -19.84 -12.89
N LYS A 180 0.76 -19.59 -12.11
CA LYS A 180 0.68 -19.45 -10.64
C LYS A 180 -0.11 -18.22 -10.21
N THR A 181 0.06 -17.07 -10.85
CA THR A 181 -0.73 -15.87 -10.52
C THR A 181 -2.20 -16.02 -10.92
N ILE A 182 -2.51 -16.70 -12.03
CA ILE A 182 -3.89 -17.07 -12.41
C ILE A 182 -4.52 -17.99 -11.35
N GLN A 183 -3.80 -19.00 -10.85
CA GLN A 183 -4.29 -19.87 -9.78
C GLN A 183 -4.57 -19.09 -8.48
N GLN A 184 -3.69 -18.15 -8.11
CA GLN A 184 -3.89 -17.27 -6.96
C GLN A 184 -5.10 -16.34 -7.15
N ALA A 185 -5.29 -15.77 -8.35
CA ALA A 185 -6.45 -14.94 -8.66
C ALA A 185 -7.77 -15.74 -8.56
N ALA A 186 -7.81 -16.96 -9.09
CA ALA A 186 -8.96 -17.85 -8.98
C ALA A 186 -9.27 -18.24 -7.51
N GLN A 187 -8.23 -18.49 -6.70
CA GLN A 187 -8.40 -18.76 -5.27
C GLN A 187 -8.96 -17.55 -4.52
N LEU A 188 -8.46 -16.34 -4.79
CA LEU A 188 -8.96 -15.10 -4.19
C LEU A 188 -10.40 -14.81 -4.63
N GLN A 189 -10.74 -15.03 -5.90
CA GLN A 189 -12.11 -14.88 -6.40
C GLN A 189 -13.07 -15.85 -5.70
N SER A 190 -12.66 -17.09 -5.46
CA SER A 190 -13.45 -18.06 -4.67
C SER A 190 -13.63 -17.62 -3.21
N GLN A 191 -12.62 -17.01 -2.59
CA GLN A 191 -12.73 -16.48 -1.23
C GLN A 191 -13.64 -15.24 -1.16
N LEU A 192 -13.57 -14.38 -2.18
CA LEU A 192 -14.44 -13.21 -2.31
C LEU A 192 -15.91 -13.65 -2.38
N GLY A 193 -16.25 -14.62 -3.24
CA GLY A 193 -17.63 -15.10 -3.37
C GLY A 193 -18.17 -15.78 -2.09
N VAL A 194 -17.33 -16.42 -1.29
CA VAL A 194 -17.72 -16.93 0.04
C VAL A 194 -17.98 -15.78 1.01
N SER A 195 -17.09 -14.78 1.06
CA SER A 195 -17.23 -13.59 1.90
C SER A 195 -18.47 -12.76 1.53
N GLU A 196 -18.78 -12.62 0.24
CA GLU A 196 -19.99 -11.95 -0.25
C GLU A 196 -21.26 -12.69 0.20
N ALA A 197 -21.28 -14.02 0.08
CA ALA A 197 -22.39 -14.84 0.58
C ALA A 197 -22.56 -14.76 2.11
N GLU A 198 -21.46 -14.70 2.87
CA GLU A 198 -21.49 -14.47 4.32
C GLU A 198 -22.02 -13.08 4.68
N VAL A 199 -21.61 -12.03 3.96
CA VAL A 199 -22.10 -10.66 4.14
C VAL A 199 -23.60 -10.57 3.86
N ASP A 200 -24.11 -11.21 2.80
CA ASP A 200 -25.54 -11.23 2.49
C ASP A 200 -26.35 -12.07 3.49
N ALA A 201 -25.80 -13.18 3.99
CA ALA A 201 -26.42 -13.93 5.09
C ALA A 201 -26.49 -13.11 6.39
N LEU A 202 -25.45 -12.37 6.74
CA LEU A 202 -25.44 -11.48 7.90
C LEU A 202 -26.38 -10.28 7.74
N ARG A 203 -26.52 -9.73 6.51
CA ARG A 203 -27.53 -8.71 6.19
C ARG A 203 -28.96 -9.22 6.39
N ALA A 204 -29.24 -10.45 5.93
CA ALA A 204 -30.55 -11.07 6.14
C ALA A 204 -30.86 -11.25 7.63
N GLN A 205 -29.90 -11.76 8.42
CA GLN A 205 -30.04 -11.89 9.88
C GLN A 205 -30.24 -10.53 10.58
N LEU A 206 -29.56 -9.47 10.13
CA LEU A 206 -29.77 -8.13 10.66
C LEU A 206 -31.18 -7.57 10.35
N SER A 207 -31.74 -7.87 9.17
CA SER A 207 -33.13 -7.51 8.85
C SER A 207 -34.11 -8.24 9.78
N GLU A 208 -33.99 -9.57 9.89
CA GLU A 208 -34.83 -10.41 10.76
C GLU A 208 -34.74 -10.02 12.24
N ALA A 209 -33.53 -9.73 12.74
CA ALA A 209 -33.31 -9.24 14.09
C ALA A 209 -33.94 -7.86 14.31
N ASN A 210 -33.90 -6.97 13.33
CA ASN A 210 -34.50 -5.64 13.41
C ASN A 210 -36.04 -5.69 13.33
N GLU A 211 -36.59 -6.58 12.51
CA GLU A 211 -38.03 -6.86 12.40
C GLU A 211 -38.59 -7.42 13.72
N SER A 212 -37.97 -8.47 14.27
CA SER A 212 -38.36 -9.04 15.56
C SER A 212 -38.19 -8.04 16.72
N LEU A 213 -37.16 -7.19 16.70
CA LEU A 213 -36.98 -6.10 17.67
C LEU A 213 -38.05 -5.00 17.51
N SER A 214 -38.52 -4.72 16.29
CA SER A 214 -39.66 -3.83 16.02
C SER A 214 -40.97 -4.42 16.54
N GLN A 215 -41.22 -5.71 16.28
CA GLN A 215 -42.36 -6.45 16.80
C GLN A 215 -42.38 -6.42 18.33
N ASN A 216 -41.29 -6.82 18.98
CA ASN A 216 -41.14 -6.79 20.44
C ASN A 216 -41.37 -5.38 21.03
N LYS A 217 -40.90 -4.32 20.36
CA LYS A 217 -41.21 -2.93 20.75
C LYS A 217 -42.71 -2.61 20.64
N SER A 218 -43.41 -3.12 19.64
CA SER A 218 -44.87 -2.92 19.47
C SER A 218 -45.68 -3.71 20.52
N GLU A 219 -45.26 -4.93 20.84
CA GLU A 219 -45.85 -5.76 21.89
C GLU A 219 -45.63 -5.14 23.26
N MET A 220 -44.41 -4.68 23.57
CA MET A 220 -44.11 -3.99 24.83
C MET A 220 -44.94 -2.70 24.98
N LYS A 221 -45.14 -1.91 23.92
CA LYS A 221 -46.07 -0.76 23.93
C LYS A 221 -47.50 -1.21 24.25
N THR A 222 -47.97 -2.29 23.62
CA THR A 222 -49.33 -2.84 23.81
C THR A 222 -49.53 -3.34 25.24
N LEU A 223 -48.56 -4.07 25.80
CA LEU A 223 -48.57 -4.52 27.19
C LEU A 223 -48.51 -3.35 28.17
N TYR A 224 -47.72 -2.31 27.89
CA TYR A 224 -47.66 -1.10 28.71
C TYR A 224 -49.01 -0.37 28.76
N THR A 225 -49.70 -0.25 27.62
CA THR A 225 -51.06 0.32 27.54
C THR A 225 -52.07 -0.53 28.31
N LYS A 226 -52.04 -1.87 28.17
CA LYS A 226 -52.89 -2.79 28.94
C LYS A 226 -52.65 -2.66 30.45
N LEU A 227 -51.40 -2.54 30.88
CA LEU A 227 -51.03 -2.41 32.29
C LEU A 227 -51.45 -1.04 32.86
N ALA A 228 -51.34 0.04 32.07
CA ALA A 228 -51.89 1.35 32.45
C ALA A 228 -53.43 1.30 32.58
N ALA A 229 -54.13 0.69 31.63
CA ALA A 229 -55.58 0.50 31.69
C ALA A 229 -55.99 -0.32 32.92
N SER A 230 -55.28 -1.41 33.23
CA SER A 230 -55.54 -2.23 34.42
C SER A 230 -55.31 -1.45 35.73
N ARG A 231 -54.33 -0.55 35.77
CA ARG A 231 -54.11 0.35 36.94
C ARG A 231 -55.20 1.42 37.09
N HIS A 232 -55.90 1.78 36.01
CA HIS A 232 -57.04 2.70 36.05
C HIS A 232 -58.39 1.99 36.21
N ALA A 233 -58.44 0.65 36.13
CA ALA A 233 -59.62 -0.16 36.40
C ALA A 233 -59.82 -0.46 37.90
N GLU A 234 -58.76 -0.36 38.72
CA GLU A 234 -58.87 -0.31 40.17
C GLU A 234 -59.42 1.06 40.61
N PRO A 235 -60.49 1.13 41.43
CA PRO A 235 -61.04 2.39 41.85
C PRO A 235 -60.11 3.09 42.85
N ASN A 236 -59.87 4.38 42.62
CA ASN A 236 -59.30 5.35 43.56
C ASN A 236 -57.76 5.41 43.69
N SER A 237 -57.09 6.13 42.78
CA SER A 237 -56.13 7.19 43.17
C SER A 237 -55.80 8.14 42.00
N LYS A 238 -55.43 9.39 42.33
CA LYS A 238 -55.31 10.51 41.38
C LYS A 238 -53.92 10.59 40.73
N GLY A 239 -53.86 11.00 39.46
CA GLY A 239 -52.68 11.66 38.89
C GLY A 239 -52.27 11.20 37.48
N PRO A 240 -52.53 12.00 36.42
CA PRO A 240 -51.96 11.76 35.09
C PRO A 240 -50.61 12.49 34.92
N SER A 241 -49.56 11.77 34.54
CA SER A 241 -48.32 12.36 34.02
C SER A 241 -47.64 11.42 33.02
N THR A 242 -48.06 11.51 31.76
CA THR A 242 -47.52 10.75 30.62
C THR A 242 -47.32 11.66 29.41
N GLY A 243 -46.43 12.66 29.55
CA GLY A 243 -46.07 13.59 28.47
C GLY A 243 -44.66 13.41 27.88
N ASN A 244 -43.67 13.00 28.69
CA ASN A 244 -42.26 13.35 28.38
C ASN A 244 -41.41 12.23 27.73
N ARG A 245 -41.99 11.10 27.31
CA ARG A 245 -41.20 9.94 26.84
C ARG A 245 -40.51 10.13 25.49
N ALA A 246 -41.03 10.95 24.58
CA ALA A 246 -40.43 11.20 23.26
C ALA A 246 -39.20 12.11 23.36
N ALA A 247 -39.36 13.29 23.97
CA ALA A 247 -38.26 14.24 24.21
C ALA A 247 -37.11 13.63 25.04
N ALA A 248 -37.42 12.73 25.97
CA ALA A 248 -36.42 12.01 26.75
C ALA A 248 -35.62 10.94 25.98
N ALA A 249 -35.99 10.60 24.74
CA ALA A 249 -35.23 9.74 23.85
C ALA A 249 -34.29 10.56 22.94
N GLU A 250 -34.82 11.63 22.35
CA GLU A 250 -34.07 12.59 21.52
C GLU A 250 -32.93 13.25 22.33
N ASN A 251 -33.22 13.70 23.56
CA ASN A 251 -32.20 14.26 24.45
C ASN A 251 -31.06 13.28 24.79
N ARG A 252 -31.30 11.96 24.79
CA ARG A 252 -30.23 10.96 24.98
C ARG A 252 -29.38 10.79 23.74
N GLN A 253 -29.98 10.79 22.54
CA GLN A 253 -29.24 10.76 21.29
C GLN A 253 -28.34 11.99 21.15
N ILE A 254 -28.87 13.18 21.48
CA ILE A 254 -28.10 14.43 21.50
C ILE A 254 -27.00 14.41 22.57
N ALA A 255 -27.21 13.76 23.73
CA ALA A 255 -26.17 13.57 24.74
C ALA A 255 -25.06 12.64 24.24
N GLN A 256 -25.40 11.48 23.66
CA GLN A 256 -24.44 10.53 23.11
C GLN A 256 -23.57 11.16 22.02
N ILE A 257 -24.16 11.83 21.03
CA ILE A 257 -23.41 12.48 19.93
C ILE A 257 -22.44 13.55 20.46
N LYS A 258 -22.79 14.24 21.56
CA LYS A 258 -21.88 15.19 22.22
C LYS A 258 -20.74 14.48 22.94
N GLU A 259 -21.04 13.37 23.62
CA GLU A 259 -20.05 12.55 24.30
C GLU A 259 -19.05 11.94 23.30
N ASP A 260 -19.54 11.35 22.22
CA ASP A 260 -18.73 10.78 21.14
C ASP A 260 -17.78 11.85 20.54
N LEU A 261 -18.31 13.05 20.26
CA LEU A 261 -17.50 14.18 19.78
C LEU A 261 -16.43 14.62 20.81
N TYR A 262 -16.75 14.62 22.11
CA TYR A 262 -15.74 14.89 23.13
C TYR A 262 -14.69 13.78 23.19
N ALA A 263 -15.09 12.51 23.10
CA ALA A 263 -14.16 11.38 23.08
C ALA A 263 -13.18 11.46 21.91
N ASP A 264 -13.66 11.76 20.69
CA ASP A 264 -12.82 11.96 19.50
C ASP A 264 -11.81 13.12 19.66
N LEU A 265 -12.24 14.24 20.27
CA LEU A 265 -11.40 15.43 20.45
C LEU A 265 -10.41 15.31 21.61
N THR A 266 -10.67 14.45 22.59
CA THR A 266 -9.92 14.39 23.86
C THR A 266 -9.17 13.09 24.08
N GLY A 267 -9.60 11.99 23.45
CA GLY A 267 -9.18 10.63 23.80
C GLY A 267 -9.72 10.14 25.17
N LEU A 268 -10.64 10.89 25.80
CA LEU A 268 -11.26 10.56 27.08
C LEU A 268 -12.66 9.98 26.87
N ILE A 269 -12.88 8.76 27.35
CA ILE A 269 -14.16 8.04 27.29
C ILE A 269 -14.69 7.86 28.72
N VAL A 270 -15.96 8.21 28.96
CA VAL A 270 -16.64 7.98 30.25
C VAL A 270 -17.57 6.78 30.09
N ARG A 271 -17.14 5.61 30.57
CA ARG A 271 -17.83 4.33 30.31
C ARG A 271 -19.09 4.11 31.13
N ASP A 272 -19.10 4.62 32.35
CA ASP A 272 -20.20 4.44 33.30
C ASP A 272 -20.19 5.57 34.33
N VAL A 273 -21.36 5.90 34.86
CA VAL A 273 -21.57 6.91 35.90
C VAL A 273 -22.48 6.31 36.97
N ARG A 274 -21.93 6.06 38.16
CA ARG A 274 -22.64 5.44 39.28
C ARG A 274 -22.66 6.37 40.47
N ARG A 275 -23.86 6.71 40.94
CA ARG A 275 -24.06 7.42 42.20
C ARG A 275 -24.00 6.43 43.37
N ILE A 276 -23.04 6.60 44.28
CA ILE A 276 -22.78 5.73 45.44
C ILE A 276 -22.67 6.63 46.66
N ASP A 277 -23.52 6.44 47.68
CA ASP A 277 -23.41 7.09 49.00
C ASP A 277 -23.16 8.62 49.03
N LYS A 278 -23.69 9.34 48.02
CA LYS A 278 -23.49 10.79 47.74
C LYS A 278 -22.16 11.17 47.06
N GLU A 279 -21.56 10.25 46.33
CA GLU A 279 -20.52 10.52 45.33
C GLU A 279 -21.03 10.11 43.95
N ASP A 280 -20.81 10.92 42.93
CA ASP A 280 -20.93 10.51 41.52
C ASP A 280 -19.58 9.95 41.06
N VAL A 281 -19.53 8.64 40.81
CA VAL A 281 -18.33 7.91 40.41
C VAL A 281 -18.35 7.64 38.90
N PHE A 282 -17.41 8.25 38.20
CA PHE A 282 -17.19 8.14 36.76
C PHE A 282 -16.11 7.08 36.48
N ASP A 283 -16.37 6.12 35.59
CA ASP A 283 -15.38 5.14 35.10
C ASP A 283 -14.77 5.66 33.79
N CYS A 284 -13.50 6.05 33.81
CA CYS A 284 -12.87 6.83 32.74
C CYS A 284 -11.71 6.06 32.08
N ILE A 285 -11.65 6.10 30.75
CA ILE A 285 -10.52 5.61 29.97
C ILE A 285 -9.93 6.78 29.18
N GLN A 286 -8.64 7.05 29.38
CA GLN A 286 -7.87 7.97 28.54
C GLN A 286 -6.88 7.18 27.69
N THR A 287 -7.01 7.30 26.37
CA THR A 287 -6.05 6.74 25.41
C THR A 287 -5.02 7.79 25.00
N GLY A 288 -3.79 7.37 24.78
CA GLY A 288 -2.72 8.17 24.19
C GLY A 288 -1.70 7.31 23.42
N ARG A 289 -0.57 7.90 23.05
CA ARG A 289 0.50 7.22 22.30
C ARG A 289 1.28 6.21 23.15
N ASN A 290 1.42 6.48 24.44
CA ASN A 290 2.19 5.65 25.38
C ASN A 290 1.34 4.53 26.00
N GLY A 291 0.06 4.40 25.61
CA GLY A 291 -0.88 3.41 26.13
C GLY A 291 -2.21 4.01 26.55
N THR A 292 -2.97 3.23 27.34
CA THR A 292 -4.32 3.57 27.76
C THR A 292 -4.43 3.50 29.28
N LEU A 293 -4.79 4.62 29.91
CA LEU A 293 -4.96 4.74 31.36
C LEU A 293 -6.44 4.60 31.73
N HIS A 294 -6.78 3.52 32.45
CA HIS A 294 -8.09 3.34 33.08
C HIS A 294 -8.04 3.86 34.51
N PHE A 295 -9.02 4.69 34.89
CA PHE A 295 -9.13 5.27 36.23
C PHE A 295 -10.59 5.59 36.56
N LYS A 296 -10.86 5.85 37.84
CA LYS A 296 -12.13 6.36 38.32
C LYS A 296 -11.95 7.75 38.91
N LEU A 297 -12.92 8.62 38.67
CA LEU A 297 -13.07 9.90 39.37
C LEU A 297 -14.35 9.83 40.18
N ALA A 298 -14.26 10.00 41.50
CA ALA A 298 -15.43 10.29 42.33
C ALA A 298 -15.52 11.80 42.57
N LEU A 299 -16.73 12.34 42.47
CA LEU A 299 -17.07 13.72 42.82
C LEU A 299 -18.09 13.70 43.95
N GLU A 300 -17.81 14.38 45.05
CA GLU A 300 -18.78 14.56 46.14
C GLU A 300 -20.01 15.34 45.66
N ASP A 301 -21.21 14.97 46.13
CA ASP A 301 -22.47 15.59 45.71
C ASP A 301 -22.50 17.08 46.08
N LEU A 302 -22.94 17.92 45.13
CA LEU A 302 -22.96 19.38 45.26
C LEU A 302 -23.85 19.86 46.40
N ASP A 303 -24.90 19.08 46.74
CA ASP A 303 -25.80 19.37 47.85
C ASP A 303 -25.16 19.15 49.25
N ALA A 304 -23.95 18.59 49.32
CA ALA A 304 -23.20 18.39 50.57
C ALA A 304 -22.10 19.45 50.80
N ALA A 305 -21.78 20.29 49.82
CA ALA A 305 -20.72 21.29 49.89
C ALA A 305 -21.28 22.72 49.97
N ASP A 306 -20.80 23.52 50.93
CA ASP A 306 -21.23 24.92 51.11
C ASP A 306 -20.82 25.84 49.93
N SER A 307 -19.87 25.41 49.09
CA SER A 307 -19.36 26.15 47.93
C SER A 307 -18.90 25.23 46.80
N TYR A 308 -19.07 25.70 45.56
CA TYR A 308 -18.62 25.03 44.33
C TYR A 308 -17.10 24.78 44.29
N GLU A 309 -16.32 25.62 44.98
CA GLU A 309 -14.85 25.52 45.02
C GLU A 309 -14.34 24.49 46.05
N ASP A 310 -15.17 24.10 47.02
CA ASP A 310 -14.80 23.16 48.09
C ASP A 310 -14.95 21.69 47.65
N VAL A 311 -15.69 21.44 46.56
CA VAL A 311 -15.88 20.10 45.98
C VAL A 311 -14.54 19.52 45.53
N GLN A 312 -14.25 18.30 45.97
CA GLN A 312 -13.03 17.57 45.60
C GLN A 312 -13.33 16.45 44.61
N PHE A 313 -12.33 16.15 43.78
CA PHE A 313 -12.27 14.90 43.03
C PHE A 313 -11.37 13.92 43.80
N ALA A 314 -11.81 12.67 43.92
CA ALA A 314 -10.95 11.54 44.27
C ALA A 314 -10.63 10.74 43.02
N TYR A 315 -9.35 10.69 42.64
CA TYR A 315 -8.81 9.89 41.56
C TYR A 315 -8.34 8.53 42.07
N ARG A 316 -8.80 7.46 41.41
CA ARG A 316 -8.36 6.08 41.69
C ARG A 316 -7.91 5.39 40.39
N PRO A 317 -6.61 5.16 40.17
CA PRO A 317 -6.14 4.45 38.99
C PRO A 317 -6.61 2.99 39.00
N GLN A 318 -6.81 2.40 37.83
CA GLN A 318 -7.22 0.99 37.64
C GLN A 318 -6.14 0.25 36.85
N LEU A 319 -4.90 0.37 37.34
CA LEU A 319 -3.69 -0.19 36.75
C LEU A 319 -3.47 -1.64 37.22
N ASP A 320 -3.16 -2.53 36.28
CA ASP A 320 -2.76 -3.91 36.53
C ASP A 320 -1.27 -4.06 36.16
N SER A 321 -0.42 -4.42 37.12
CA SER A 321 1.03 -4.56 36.90
C SER A 321 1.42 -5.59 35.84
N SER A 322 0.53 -6.51 35.46
CA SER A 322 0.76 -7.50 34.39
C SER A 322 0.41 -6.99 32.99
N ARG A 323 -0.52 -6.04 32.88
CA ARG A 323 -1.01 -5.48 31.61
C ARG A 323 -0.39 -4.11 31.31
N ASP A 324 -0.22 -3.30 32.35
CA ASP A 324 0.10 -1.88 32.25
C ASP A 324 1.55 -1.58 32.70
N GLY A 325 2.41 -2.60 32.81
CA GLY A 325 3.79 -2.47 33.31
C GLY A 325 4.61 -1.38 32.60
N ASP A 326 4.68 -1.44 31.28
CA ASP A 326 5.39 -0.44 30.44
C ASP A 326 4.83 0.98 30.63
N LEU A 327 3.52 1.10 30.89
CA LEU A 327 2.86 2.37 31.13
C LEU A 327 3.17 2.90 32.55
N ILE A 328 3.21 2.01 33.55
CA ILE A 328 3.57 2.35 34.95
C ILE A 328 5.00 2.89 35.03
N GLU A 329 5.95 2.38 34.25
CA GLU A 329 7.34 2.90 34.22
C GLU A 329 7.45 4.33 33.64
N VAL A 330 6.51 4.72 32.78
CA VAL A 330 6.47 6.03 32.10
C VAL A 330 5.61 7.07 32.84
N LEU A 331 4.60 6.62 33.60
CA LEU A 331 3.70 7.49 34.34
C LEU A 331 4.36 8.10 35.59
N PRO A 332 4.14 9.40 35.87
CA PRO A 332 4.50 9.98 37.15
C PRO A 332 3.76 9.33 38.33
N ASP A 333 4.42 9.20 39.48
CA ASP A 333 3.93 8.54 40.70
C ASP A 333 2.50 8.97 41.10
N TYR A 334 2.15 10.25 40.94
CA TYR A 334 0.83 10.79 41.27
C TYR A 334 -0.32 10.34 40.34
N LEU A 335 -0.01 9.61 39.26
CA LEU A 335 -0.99 8.92 38.40
C LEU A 335 -1.03 7.40 38.63
N THR A 336 -0.08 6.86 39.42
CA THR A 336 -0.09 5.46 39.85
C THR A 336 -0.71 5.27 41.24
N GLU A 337 -0.79 6.33 42.04
CA GLU A 337 -1.40 6.36 43.38
C GLU A 337 -2.83 6.95 43.37
N GLU A 338 -3.63 6.65 44.40
CA GLU A 338 -4.90 7.37 44.64
C GLU A 338 -4.62 8.79 45.16
N ILE A 339 -5.22 9.80 44.54
CA ILE A 339 -5.03 11.21 44.94
C ILE A 339 -6.37 11.95 45.05
N THR A 340 -6.45 12.93 45.95
CA THR A 340 -7.56 13.89 46.00
C THR A 340 -7.09 15.27 45.58
N PHE A 341 -7.93 16.02 44.86
CA PHE A 341 -7.64 17.40 44.46
C PHE A 341 -8.92 18.23 44.29
N PRO A 342 -8.90 19.55 44.55
CA PRO A 342 -10.07 20.40 44.42
C PRO A 342 -10.50 20.56 42.96
N ARG A 343 -11.81 20.76 42.73
CA ARG A 343 -12.42 20.87 41.40
C ARG A 343 -11.73 21.89 40.47
N ASN A 344 -11.26 23.01 41.01
CA ASN A 344 -10.53 24.03 40.25
C ASN A 344 -9.15 23.58 39.71
N GLN A 345 -8.61 22.44 40.16
CA GLN A 345 -7.39 21.83 39.63
C GLN A 345 -7.65 20.75 38.58
N ALA A 346 -8.90 20.35 38.32
CA ALA A 346 -9.22 19.27 37.38
C ALA A 346 -8.66 19.51 35.96
N SER A 347 -8.69 20.75 35.45
CA SER A 347 -8.07 21.10 34.17
C SER A 347 -6.55 20.90 34.18
N LYS A 348 -5.86 21.19 35.29
CA LYS A 348 -4.40 20.98 35.44
C LYS A 348 -4.07 19.50 35.56
N PHE A 349 -4.87 18.73 36.29
CA PHE A 349 -4.78 17.28 36.38
C PHE A 349 -4.91 16.65 34.98
N TYR A 350 -6.01 16.95 34.27
CA TYR A 350 -6.27 16.45 32.92
C TYR A 350 -5.14 16.81 31.92
N THR A 351 -4.65 18.05 31.95
CA THR A 351 -3.50 18.48 31.13
C THR A 351 -2.24 17.64 31.39
N ARG A 352 -1.99 17.25 32.65
CA ARG A 352 -0.86 16.37 33.02
C ARG A 352 -1.06 14.94 32.55
N VAL A 353 -2.27 14.39 32.67
CA VAL A 353 -2.61 13.05 32.18
C VAL A 353 -2.36 12.93 30.68
N ILE A 354 -2.92 13.83 29.87
CA ILE A 354 -2.68 13.85 28.42
C ILE A 354 -1.18 13.93 28.14
N LYS A 355 -0.48 14.86 28.82
CA LYS A 355 0.95 15.07 28.61
C LYS A 355 1.75 13.78 28.83
N SER A 356 1.52 13.08 29.93
CA SER A 356 2.19 11.81 30.26
C SER A 356 1.87 10.68 29.27
N LEU A 357 0.68 10.70 28.65
CA LEU A 357 0.26 9.68 27.67
C LEU A 357 0.64 10.01 26.21
N MET A 358 1.07 11.26 25.92
CA MET A 358 1.31 11.74 24.55
C MET A 358 2.76 12.18 24.27
N GLU A 359 3.51 12.60 25.30
CA GLU A 359 4.92 12.98 25.18
C GLU A 359 5.78 11.71 25.21
N ARG A 360 6.65 11.54 24.19
CA ARG A 360 7.62 10.43 24.18
C ARG A 360 8.73 10.75 25.19
N LEU A 361 9.00 9.80 26.09
CA LEU A 361 10.29 9.73 26.77
C LEU A 361 11.28 9.10 25.79
N ASP A 362 11.99 9.93 25.02
CA ASP A 362 13.12 9.53 24.17
C ASP A 362 14.43 9.41 24.98
#